data_AF-A0A9E3JXV9-F1
#
_entry.id   AF-A0A9E3JXV9-F1
#
_cell.length_a   1.000
_cell.length_b   1.000
_cell.length_c   1.000
_cell.angle_alpha   90.00
_cell.angle_beta   90.00
_cell.angle_gamma   90.00
#
_symmetry.space_group_name_H-M   'P 1'
#
loop_
_entity.id
_entity.type
_entity.pdbx_description
1 polymer ?
#
loop_
_entity_poly.entity_id
_entity_poly.type
_entity_poly.pdbx_seq_one_letter_code
_entity_poly.pdbx_strand_id
1 'polypeptide(L)'
;LYLFKDERLGGTSFFKPKVPEHDITALIDDLKRRERAGETAAPDEPPTFAIASSRHFEKVLTIAPRYNRAIFYNGEIFHSGHIHTPELMVNDPRTGRLTVNAFFRLRMAAT
;
A
#
# COMPACT_ATOMS: atom_id res chain seq x y z
N LEU A 1 1.76 -8.36 -8.88
CA LEU A 1 2.32 -8.49 -10.25
C LEU A 1 2.17 -7.17 -10.97
N TYR A 2 3.27 -6.61 -11.49
CA TYR A 2 3.25 -5.38 -12.29
C TYR A 2 3.08 -5.72 -13.78
N LEU A 3 2.03 -5.17 -14.43
CA LEU A 3 1.70 -5.41 -15.83
C LEU A 3 1.86 -4.15 -16.70
N PHE A 4 2.75 -3.25 -16.27
CA PHE A 4 3.13 -2.03 -17.00
C PHE A 4 4.65 -1.99 -17.18
N LYS A 5 5.11 -1.20 -18.16
CA LYS A 5 6.55 -1.03 -18.46
C LYS A 5 7.12 0.30 -17.97
N ASP A 6 6.29 1.32 -17.82
CA ASP A 6 6.73 2.64 -17.35
C ASP A 6 6.99 2.61 -15.84
N GLU A 7 8.25 2.65 -15.44
CA GLU A 7 8.65 2.55 -14.03
C GLU A 7 8.22 3.76 -13.20
N ARG A 8 7.90 4.90 -13.84
CA ARG A 8 7.37 6.11 -13.17
C ARG A 8 6.01 5.88 -12.52
N LEU A 9 5.27 4.86 -12.97
CA LEU A 9 4.00 4.44 -12.36
C LEU A 9 4.17 3.86 -10.95
N GLY A 10 5.41 3.64 -10.50
CA GLY A 10 5.70 3.42 -9.09
C GLY A 10 5.51 1.97 -8.63
N GLY A 11 6.27 1.63 -7.59
CA GLY A 11 6.39 0.26 -7.08
C GLY A 11 5.50 -0.01 -5.88
N THR A 12 6.06 -0.73 -4.90
CA THR A 12 5.41 -1.02 -3.61
C THR A 12 6.35 -0.65 -2.47
N SER A 13 5.88 0.16 -1.53
CA SER A 13 6.60 0.50 -0.29
C SER A 13 6.13 -0.35 0.88
N PHE A 14 7.05 -0.62 1.79
CA PHE A 14 6.80 -1.37 3.02
C PHE A 14 7.16 -0.53 4.23
N PHE A 15 6.42 -0.74 5.31
CA PHE A 15 6.46 0.11 6.50
C PHE A 15 6.54 -0.71 7.77
N LYS A 16 7.19 -0.13 8.78
CA LYS A 16 7.26 -0.65 10.14
C LYS A 16 6.61 0.34 11.11
N PRO A 17 5.78 -0.09 12.06
CA PRO A 17 5.33 0.76 13.15
C PRO A 17 6.49 1.35 13.96
N LYS A 18 6.38 2.64 14.28
CA LYS A 18 7.28 3.36 15.20
C LYS A 18 6.74 3.38 16.63
N VAL A 19 5.47 3.07 16.80
CA VAL A 19 4.76 3.04 18.08
C VAL A 19 4.43 1.59 18.45
N PRO A 20 4.15 1.30 19.73
CA PRO A 20 3.69 0.00 20.17
C PRO A 20 2.50 -0.54 19.38
N GLU A 21 2.38 -1.87 19.29
CA GLU A 21 1.33 -2.54 18.53
C GLU A 21 -0.07 -2.16 19.00
N HIS A 22 -0.28 -2.01 20.31
CA HIS A 22 -1.59 -1.63 20.86
C HIS A 22 -2.05 -0.25 20.39
N ASP A 23 -1.12 0.69 20.16
CA ASP A 23 -1.44 2.01 19.62
C ASP A 23 -1.82 1.94 18.14
N ILE A 24 -1.16 1.08 17.38
CA ILE A 24 -1.53 0.82 15.98
C ILE A 24 -2.91 0.18 15.88
N THR A 25 -3.19 -0.81 16.73
CA THR A 25 -4.50 -1.47 16.79
C THR A 25 -5.60 -0.46 17.15
N ALA A 26 -5.38 0.36 18.17
CA ALA A 26 -6.31 1.42 18.56
C ALA A 26 -6.56 2.43 17.43
N LEU A 27 -5.50 2.82 16.71
CA LEU A 27 -5.60 3.69 15.54
C LEU A 27 -6.43 3.07 14.41
N ILE A 28 -6.17 1.80 14.06
CA ILE A 28 -6.92 1.09 13.01
C ILE A 28 -8.39 0.96 13.39
N ASP A 29 -8.67 0.61 14.65
CA ASP A 29 -10.05 0.47 15.14
C ASP A 29 -10.79 1.80 15.12
N ASP A 30 -10.11 2.90 15.48
CA ASP A 30 -10.67 4.24 15.35
C ASP A 30 -11.00 4.59 13.89
N LEU A 31 -10.05 4.40 12.97
CA LEU A 31 -10.28 4.64 11.54
C LEU A 31 -11.48 3.85 11.00
N LYS A 32 -11.60 2.56 11.36
CA LYS A 32 -12.75 1.73 11.00
C LYS A 32 -14.07 2.21 11.62
N ARG A 33 -14.05 2.77 12.83
CA ARG A 33 -15.26 3.35 13.44
C ARG A 33 -15.70 4.59 12.68
N ARG A 34 -14.77 5.49 12.37
CA ARG A 34 -15.02 6.74 11.64
C ARG A 34 -15.53 6.49 10.22
N GLU A 35 -14.92 5.54 9.52
CA GLU A 35 -15.38 5.09 8.20
C GLU A 35 -16.83 4.56 8.27
N ARG A 36 -17.15 3.71 9.25
CA ARG A 36 -18.52 3.20 9.46
C ARG A 36 -19.53 4.30 9.83
N ALA A 37 -19.07 5.35 10.49
CA ALA A 37 -19.87 6.52 10.82
C ALA A 37 -20.06 7.48 9.63
N GLY A 38 -19.39 7.22 8.50
CA GLY A 38 -19.42 8.11 7.33
C GLY A 38 -18.61 9.39 7.53
N GLU A 39 -17.73 9.45 8.53
CA GLU A 39 -16.78 10.55 8.70
C GLU A 39 -15.80 10.51 7.53
N THR A 40 -15.90 11.51 6.66
CA THR A 40 -14.97 11.70 5.55
C THR A 40 -13.84 12.61 6.00
N ALA A 41 -12.66 12.43 5.39
CA ALA A 41 -11.60 13.42 5.51
C ALA A 41 -12.13 14.78 5.02
N ALA A 42 -11.48 15.87 5.47
CA ALA A 42 -11.81 17.19 4.96
C ALA A 42 -11.81 17.16 3.41
N PRO A 43 -12.78 17.79 2.73
CA PRO A 43 -12.91 17.72 1.26
C PRO A 43 -11.63 18.12 0.51
N ASP A 44 -10.76 18.89 1.16
CA ASP A 44 -9.56 19.48 0.58
C ASP A 44 -8.30 18.59 0.72
N GLU A 45 -8.38 17.45 1.41
CA GLU A 45 -7.27 16.49 1.47
C GLU A 45 -7.56 15.31 0.54
N PRO A 46 -6.98 15.29 -0.67
CA PRO A 46 -7.20 14.18 -1.59
C PRO A 46 -6.62 12.90 -0.97
N PRO A 47 -7.32 11.75 -1.07
CA PRO A 47 -6.76 10.49 -0.62
C PRO A 47 -5.49 10.21 -1.42
N THR A 48 -4.36 10.12 -0.72
CA THR A 48 -3.05 9.84 -1.32
C THR A 48 -2.50 8.50 -0.84
N PHE A 49 -1.61 7.93 -1.65
CA PHE A 49 -0.86 6.76 -1.24
C PHE A 49 0.21 7.12 -0.21
N ALA A 50 0.45 6.23 0.75
CA ALA A 50 1.55 6.39 1.68
C ALA A 50 2.88 6.15 0.94
N ILE A 51 3.66 7.21 0.71
CA ILE A 51 4.94 7.13 -0.01
C ILE A 51 6.17 7.49 0.85
N ALA A 52 5.96 7.95 2.08
CA ALA A 52 7.02 8.40 3.00
C ALA A 52 6.76 7.93 4.44
N SER A 53 7.78 8.04 5.29
CA SER A 53 7.62 7.82 6.73
C SER A 53 6.66 8.86 7.32
N SER A 54 5.91 8.46 8.34
CA SER A 54 5.00 9.31 9.11
C SER A 54 5.34 9.27 10.59
N ARG A 55 4.47 9.86 11.43
CA ARG A 55 4.59 9.78 12.89
C ARG A 55 4.45 8.34 13.42
N HIS A 56 3.56 7.53 12.82
CA HIS A 56 3.29 6.18 13.29
C HIS A 56 4.11 5.12 12.54
N PHE A 57 4.60 5.42 11.34
CA PHE A 57 5.23 4.42 10.48
C PHE A 57 6.57 4.91 9.91
N GLU A 58 7.54 4.03 9.86
CA GLU A 58 8.80 4.18 9.14
C GLU A 58 8.70 3.46 7.80
N LYS A 59 9.06 4.15 6.70
CA LYS A 59 9.21 3.50 5.39
C LYS A 59 10.56 2.80 5.33
N VAL A 60 10.55 1.48 5.36
CA VAL A 60 11.76 0.66 5.48
C VAL A 60 12.27 0.14 4.13
N LEU A 61 11.38 -0.03 3.15
CA LEU A 61 11.74 -0.60 1.86
C LEU A 61 10.83 -0.06 0.76
N THR A 62 11.36 0.02 -0.45
CA THR A 62 10.55 0.21 -1.66
C THR A 62 11.07 -0.70 -2.74
N ILE A 63 10.21 -1.57 -3.25
CA ILE A 63 10.52 -2.42 -4.39
C ILE A 63 10.10 -1.65 -5.64
N ALA A 64 11.08 -1.28 -6.46
CA ALA A 64 10.83 -0.67 -7.76
C ALA A 64 10.00 -1.61 -8.65
N PRO A 65 9.05 -1.05 -9.43
CA PRO A 65 8.27 -1.85 -10.35
C PRO A 65 9.16 -2.44 -11.44
N ARG A 66 8.77 -3.60 -11.95
CA ARG A 66 9.37 -4.18 -13.15
C ARG A 66 8.31 -4.98 -13.87
N TYR A 67 8.20 -4.80 -15.18
CA TYR A 67 7.22 -5.55 -15.98
C TYR A 67 7.35 -7.06 -15.71
N ASN A 68 6.21 -7.71 -15.50
CA ASN A 68 6.10 -9.13 -15.21
C ASN A 68 6.80 -9.61 -13.92
N ARG A 69 7.07 -8.70 -12.97
CA ARG A 69 7.54 -9.05 -11.63
C ARG A 69 6.35 -9.19 -10.67
N ALA A 70 6.29 -10.32 -9.98
CA ALA A 70 5.48 -10.50 -8.78
C ALA A 70 6.35 -10.37 -7.53
N ILE A 71 5.76 -9.87 -6.45
CA ILE A 71 6.37 -9.83 -5.12
C ILE A 71 5.43 -10.56 -4.17
N PHE A 72 6.00 -11.35 -3.27
CA PHE A 72 5.28 -12.14 -2.27
C PHE A 72 5.84 -11.78 -0.90
N TYR A 73 4.95 -11.58 0.08
CA TYR A 73 5.30 -11.17 1.44
C TYR A 73 4.17 -11.58 2.39
N ASN A 74 4.46 -11.61 3.70
CA ASN A 74 3.45 -11.89 4.73
C ASN A 74 2.38 -10.77 4.70
N GLY A 75 1.09 -11.15 4.67
CA GLY A 75 -0.04 -10.22 4.65
C GLY A 75 -0.14 -9.30 5.87
N GLU A 76 0.56 -9.61 6.97
CA GLU A 76 0.65 -8.76 8.17
C GLU A 76 1.59 -7.55 8.00
N ILE A 77 2.40 -7.53 6.93
CA ILE A 77 3.33 -6.42 6.68
C ILE A 77 2.59 -5.21 6.10
N PHE A 78 2.71 -4.06 6.76
CA PHE A 78 2.19 -2.80 6.26
C PHE A 78 2.86 -2.40 4.94
N HIS A 79 2.05 -2.07 3.94
CA HIS A 79 2.52 -1.72 2.61
C HIS A 79 1.55 -0.75 1.91
N SER A 80 2.06 -0.07 0.89
CA SER A 80 1.26 0.80 0.03
C SER A 80 1.87 0.89 -1.38
N GLY A 81 1.08 1.32 -2.36
CA GLY A 81 1.61 1.66 -3.68
C GLY A 81 2.57 2.85 -3.58
N HIS A 82 3.77 2.75 -4.16
CA HIS A 82 4.73 3.86 -4.16
C HIS A 82 4.50 4.79 -5.35
N ILE A 83 3.35 5.47 -5.36
CA ILE A 83 2.89 6.31 -6.48
C ILE A 83 3.26 7.76 -6.19
N HIS A 84 4.31 8.24 -6.85
CA HIS A 84 4.84 9.60 -6.71
C HIS A 84 4.42 10.52 -7.87
N THR A 85 3.72 9.98 -8.86
CA THR A 85 3.31 10.66 -10.09
C THR A 85 1.82 10.39 -10.34
N PRO A 86 0.92 10.94 -9.50
CA PRO A 86 -0.52 10.69 -9.58
C PRO A 86 -1.13 11.07 -10.94
N GLU A 87 -0.54 12.03 -11.66
CA GLU A 87 -0.94 12.44 -13.00
C GLU A 87 -0.80 11.35 -14.07
N LEU A 88 -0.01 10.29 -13.81
CA LEU A 88 0.09 9.12 -14.69
C LEU A 88 -0.95 8.03 -14.35
N MET A 89 -1.74 8.21 -13.29
CA MET A 89 -2.79 7.25 -12.90
C MET A 89 -4.04 7.45 -13.76
N VAL A 90 -3.98 6.94 -14.99
CA VAL A 90 -5.10 6.95 -15.94
C VAL A 90 -5.84 5.60 -15.97
N ASN A 91 -7.10 5.64 -16.38
CA ASN A 91 -7.97 4.46 -16.43
C ASN A 91 -7.70 3.50 -17.60
N ASP A 92 -6.91 3.92 -18.60
CA ASP A 92 -6.54 3.04 -19.71
C ASP A 92 -5.46 2.03 -19.25
N PRO A 93 -5.75 0.71 -19.22
CA PRO A 93 -4.79 -0.28 -18.74
C PRO A 93 -3.54 -0.42 -19.62
N ARG A 94 -3.55 0.12 -20.86
CA ARG A 94 -2.38 0.09 -21.76
C ARG A 94 -1.34 1.14 -21.41
N THR A 95 -1.75 2.24 -20.78
CA THR A 95 -0.93 3.42 -20.51
C THR A 95 -0.83 3.74 -19.02
N GLY A 96 -1.78 3.28 -18.20
CA GLY A 96 -1.82 3.45 -16.76
C GLY A 96 -1.17 2.29 -15.97
N ARG A 97 -1.38 2.32 -14.66
CA ARG A 97 -0.79 1.38 -13.69
C ARG A 97 -1.62 0.12 -13.52
N LEU A 98 -1.44 -0.86 -14.41
CA LEU A 98 -2.10 -2.16 -14.27
C LEU A 98 -1.34 -3.11 -13.33
N THR A 99 -1.99 -3.58 -12.27
CA THR A 99 -1.43 -4.57 -11.34
C THR A 99 -2.42 -5.68 -11.02
N VAL A 100 -1.92 -6.90 -10.79
CA VAL A 100 -2.68 -8.01 -10.23
C VAL A 100 -2.19 -8.30 -8.81
N ASN A 101 -3.12 -8.34 -7.85
CA ASN A 101 -2.86 -8.70 -6.45
C ASN A 101 -3.61 -9.99 -6.12
N ALA A 102 -3.02 -10.84 -5.29
CA ALA A 102 -3.61 -12.10 -4.86
C ALA A 102 -3.21 -12.40 -3.42
N PHE A 103 -4.09 -13.10 -2.71
CA PHE A 103 -3.84 -13.59 -1.35
C PHE A 103 -3.83 -15.12 -1.39
N PHE A 104 -2.83 -15.72 -0.76
CA PHE A 104 -2.67 -17.16 -0.70
C PHE A 104 -2.85 -17.62 0.74
N ARG A 105 -3.80 -18.53 0.98
CA ARG A 105 -3.86 -19.26 2.25
C ARG A 105 -2.88 -20.41 2.16
N LEU A 106 -1.80 -20.32 2.94
CA LEU A 106 -0.78 -21.36 3.01
C LEU A 106 -0.99 -22.17 4.28
N ARG A 107 -0.86 -23.49 4.16
CA ARG A 107 -0.65 -24.38 5.30
C ARG A 107 0.86 -24.64 5.37
N MET A 108 1.50 -24.13 6.41
CA MET A 108 2.92 -24.42 6.63
C MET A 108 3.08 -25.89 7.01
N ALA A 109 4.06 -26.57 6.41
CA ALA A 109 4.44 -27.91 6.87
C ALA A 109 5.02 -27.79 8.28
N ALA A 110 4.68 -28.72 9.16
CA ALA A 110 5.32 -28.82 10.46
C ALA A 110 6.79 -29.21 10.21
N THR A 111 7.72 -28.33 10.57
CA THR A 111 9.15 -28.64 10.74
C THR A 111 9.39 -29.36 12.04
#